data_AF-A0A958PKH8-F1
#
_entry.id   AF-A0A958PKH8-F1
#
_cell.length_a   1.000
_cell.length_b   1.000
_cell.length_c   1.000
_cell.angle_alpha   90.00
_cell.angle_beta   90.00
_cell.angle_gamma   90.00
#
_symmetry.space_group_name_H-M   'P 1'
#
loop_
_entity.id
_entity.type
_entity.pdbx_description
1 polymer ?
#
loop_
_entity_poly.entity_id
_entity_poly.type
_entity_poly.pdbx_seq_one_letter_code
_entity_poly.pdbx_strand_id
1 'polypeptide(L)'
;NLKIHVLLEVEKKEHRAEVTCHAEHKELVSNGASENLYESIDLAVERMESQLRKERDKKKGHHTAHEIHRNSGHLAQDINAEIPHRAKKDR
;
A
#
# COMPACT_ATOMS: atom_id res chain seq x y z
N ASN A 1 -15.99 5.46 -9.87
CA ASN A 1 -15.82 5.59 -11.34
C ASN A 1 -14.34 5.52 -11.67
N LEU A 2 -13.90 4.54 -12.46
CA LEU A 2 -12.50 4.36 -12.86
C LEU A 2 -12.30 4.99 -14.24
N LYS A 3 -11.38 5.94 -14.36
CA LYS A 3 -10.99 6.52 -15.65
C LYS A 3 -9.50 6.35 -15.88
N ILE A 4 -9.14 5.94 -17.08
CA ILE A 4 -7.75 5.78 -17.49
C ILE A 4 -7.54 6.67 -18.71
N HIS A 5 -6.52 7.53 -18.63
CA HIS A 5 -6.04 8.33 -19.75
C HIS A 5 -4.65 7.83 -20.12
N VAL A 6 -4.39 7.71 -21.41
CA VAL A 6 -3.09 7.28 -21.93
C VAL A 6 -2.62 8.33 -22.92
N LEU A 7 -1.40 8.82 -22.72
CA LEU A 7 -0.73 9.73 -23.64
C LEU A 7 0.48 9.02 -24.24
N LEU A 8 0.55 8.98 -25.56
CA LEU A 8 1.69 8.46 -26.30
C LEU A 8 2.33 9.60 -27.08
N GLU A 9 3.62 9.78 -26.90
CA GLU A 9 4.38 10.84 -27.53
C GLU A 9 5.68 10.28 -28.13
N VAL A 10 6.16 10.92 -29.20
CA VAL A 10 7.48 10.65 -29.77
C VAL A 10 8.22 11.96 -29.88
N GLU A 11 9.33 12.08 -29.16
CA GLU A 11 10.24 13.22 -29.25
C GLU A 11 11.58 12.76 -29.84
N LYS A 12 11.86 13.21 -31.08
CA LYS A 12 13.02 12.78 -31.89
C LYS A 12 13.04 11.26 -32.11
N LYS A 13 13.77 10.51 -31.29
CA LYS A 13 13.91 9.03 -31.35
C LYS A 13 13.44 8.35 -30.07
N GLU A 14 12.95 9.10 -29.10
CA GLU A 14 12.44 8.56 -27.85
C GLU A 14 10.92 8.50 -27.91
N HIS A 15 10.39 7.29 -27.69
CA HIS A 15 8.97 7.05 -27.50
C HIS A 15 8.65 7.16 -26.01
N ARG A 16 7.53 7.79 -25.69
CA ARG A 16 7.05 7.96 -24.31
C ARG A 16 5.61 7.50 -24.23
N ALA A 17 5.30 6.75 -23.18
CA ALA A 17 3.96 6.36 -22.80
C ALA A 17 3.70 6.82 -21.37
N GLU A 18 2.63 7.59 -21.16
CA GLU A 18 2.15 8.00 -19.85
C GLU A 18 0.75 7.44 -19.63
N VAL A 19 0.51 6.86 -18.46
CA VAL A 19 -0.78 6.33 -18.03
C VAL A 19 -1.21 7.05 -16.76
N THR A 20 -2.34 7.76 -16.84
CA THR A 20 -3.00 8.42 -15.72
C THR A 20 -4.26 7.63 -15.37
N CYS A 21 -4.32 7.11 -14.15
CA CYS A 21 -5.46 6.37 -13.63
C CYS A 21 -6.14 7.18 -12.52
N HIS A 22 -7.34 7.68 -12.80
CA HIS A 22 -8.21 8.29 -11.80
C HIS A 22 -9.10 7.22 -11.17
N ALA A 23 -8.74 6.81 -9.96
CA ALA A 23 -9.56 5.97 -9.10
C ALA A 23 -10.31 6.83 -8.07
N GLU A 24 -11.34 6.28 -7.43
CA GLU A 24 -12.29 7.05 -6.59
C GLU A 24 -11.67 7.94 -5.51
N HIS A 25 -10.50 7.60 -5.01
CA HIS A 25 -9.86 8.31 -3.91
C HIS A 25 -8.39 8.65 -4.19
N LYS A 26 -7.91 8.39 -5.42
CA LYS A 26 -6.51 8.54 -5.76
C LYS A 26 -6.29 8.63 -7.25
N GLU A 27 -5.36 9.49 -7.63
CA GLU A 27 -4.78 9.51 -8.96
C GLU A 27 -3.43 8.81 -8.95
N LEU A 28 -3.19 7.95 -9.93
CA LEU A 28 -1.94 7.25 -10.14
C LEU A 28 -1.41 7.63 -11.52
N VAL A 29 -0.12 7.92 -11.60
CA VAL A 29 0.55 8.26 -12.86
C VAL A 29 1.77 7.37 -13.00
N SER A 30 1.92 6.76 -14.17
CA SER A 30 3.14 6.05 -14.56
C SER A 30 3.59 6.50 -15.94
N ASN A 31 4.88 6.43 -16.17
CA ASN A 31 5.51 6.75 -17.44
C ASN A 31 6.48 5.64 -17.84
N GLY A 32 6.68 5.45 -19.14
CA GLY A 32 7.69 4.57 -19.72
C GLY A 32 8.28 5.23 -20.96
N ALA A 33 9.58 5.03 -21.18
CA ALA A 33 10.29 5.61 -22.32
C ALA A 33 11.34 4.64 -22.86
N SER A 34 11.43 4.52 -24.19
CA SER A 34 12.37 3.67 -24.92
C SER A 34 12.48 4.17 -26.37
N GLU A 35 13.45 3.66 -27.13
CA GLU A 35 13.52 3.81 -28.60
C GLU A 35 12.46 2.98 -29.33
N ASN A 36 11.70 2.14 -28.61
CA ASN A 36 10.56 1.38 -29.12
C ASN A 36 9.27 1.74 -28.35
N LEU A 37 8.21 2.10 -29.07
CA LEU A 37 6.91 2.44 -28.49
C LEU A 37 6.33 1.30 -27.63
N TYR A 38 6.44 0.05 -28.08
CA TYR A 38 5.88 -1.08 -27.35
C TYR A 38 6.60 -1.31 -26.03
N GLU A 39 7.93 -1.16 -26.02
CA GLU A 39 8.70 -1.21 -24.77
C GLU A 39 8.32 -0.07 -23.82
N SER A 40 8.04 1.11 -24.37
CA SER A 40 7.60 2.26 -23.57
C SER A 40 6.25 2.00 -22.90
N ILE A 41 5.32 1.37 -23.62
CA ILE A 41 4.02 0.94 -23.10
C ILE A 41 4.21 -0.10 -22.00
N ASP A 42 5.01 -1.14 -22.25
CA ASP A 42 5.27 -2.20 -21.27
C ASP A 42 5.85 -1.63 -19.97
N LEU A 43 6.84 -0.73 -20.08
CA LEU A 43 7.42 -0.04 -18.92
C LEU A 43 6.39 0.79 -18.15
N ALA A 44 5.52 1.53 -18.85
CA ALA A 44 4.48 2.32 -18.21
C ALA A 44 3.46 1.43 -17.48
N VAL A 45 3.08 0.30 -18.07
CA VAL A 45 2.13 -0.67 -17.50
C VAL A 45 2.73 -1.38 -16.29
N GLU A 46 3.98 -1.87 -16.36
CA GLU A 46 4.66 -2.53 -15.24
C GLU A 46 4.76 -1.61 -14.02
N ARG A 47 5.07 -0.33 -14.25
CA ARG A 47 5.11 0.69 -13.20
C ARG A 47 3.73 0.96 -12.61
N MET A 48 2.69 1.04 -13.44
CA MET A 48 1.31 1.20 -12.97
C MET A 48 0.87 0.01 -12.11
N GLU A 49 1.15 -1.21 -12.56
CA GLU A 49 0.84 -2.43 -11.82
C GLU A 49 1.52 -2.43 -10.45
N SER A 50 2.80 -2.08 -10.40
CA SER A 50 3.56 -1.95 -9.15
C SER A 50 2.93 -0.94 -8.19
N GLN A 51 2.45 0.20 -8.68
CA GLN A 51 1.75 1.20 -7.86
C GLN A 51 0.42 0.65 -7.35
N LEU A 52 -0.40 0.05 -8.21
CA LEU A 52 -1.69 -0.55 -7.83
C LEU A 52 -1.52 -1.64 -6.77
N ARG A 53 -0.49 -2.48 -6.88
CA ARG A 53 -0.14 -3.49 -5.88
C ARG A 53 0.17 -2.85 -4.53
N LYS A 54 1.06 -1.85 -4.50
CA LYS A 54 1.39 -1.12 -3.27
C LYS A 54 0.17 -0.48 -2.62
N GLU A 55 -0.72 0.12 -3.41
CA GLU A 55 -1.94 0.76 -2.90
C GLU A 55 -2.94 -0.25 -2.35
N ARG A 56 -3.12 -1.39 -3.02
CA ARG A 56 -3.93 -2.50 -2.50
C ARG A 56 -3.38 -3.01 -1.18
N ASP A 57 -2.06 -3.18 -1.07
CA ASP A 57 -1.43 -3.76 0.11
C ASP A 57 -1.49 -2.79 1.30
N LYS A 58 -1.35 -1.47 1.07
CA LYS A 58 -1.61 -0.44 2.09
C LYS A 58 -3.03 -0.49 2.64
N LYS A 59 -4.04 -0.61 1.76
CA LYS A 59 -5.45 -0.74 2.19
C LYS A 59 -5.66 -1.98 3.05
N LYS A 60 -5.04 -3.11 2.70
CA LYS A 60 -5.11 -4.34 3.52
C LYS A 60 -4.46 -4.15 4.89
N GLY A 61 -3.28 -3.52 4.95
CA GLY A 61 -2.56 -3.28 6.21
C GLY A 61 -3.36 -2.48 7.25
N HIS A 62 -4.18 -1.53 6.80
CA HIS A 62 -5.07 -0.77 7.69
C HIS A 62 -6.13 -1.66 8.37
N HIS A 63 -6.66 -2.67 7.67
CA HIS A 63 -7.62 -3.60 8.26
C HIS A 63 -6.97 -4.50 9.32
N THR A 64 -5.79 -5.04 9.05
CA THR A 64 -5.07 -5.91 9.99
C THR A 64 -4.60 -5.17 11.24
N ALA A 65 -4.10 -3.93 11.11
CA ALA A 65 -3.71 -3.13 12.25
C ALA A 65 -4.89 -2.78 13.17
N HIS A 66 -6.06 -2.48 12.58
CA HIS A 66 -7.28 -2.21 13.34
C HIS A 66 -7.85 -3.48 14.02
N GLU A 67 -7.67 -4.65 13.42
CA GLU A 67 -8.08 -5.94 14.00
C GLU A 67 -7.19 -6.35 15.19
N ILE A 68 -5.87 -6.20 15.07
CA ILE A 68 -4.92 -6.48 16.16
C ILE A 68 -5.25 -5.61 17.38
N HIS A 69 -5.51 -4.31 17.19
CA HIS A 69 -5.88 -3.41 18.29
C HIS A 69 -7.17 -3.81 19.02
N ARG A 70 -8.13 -4.44 18.32
CA ARG A 70 -9.38 -4.92 18.95
C ARG A 70 -9.15 -6.18 19.80
N ASN A 71 -8.23 -7.06 19.39
CA ASN A 71 -7.95 -8.31 20.12
C ASN A 71 -6.97 -8.12 21.29
N SER A 72 -6.11 -7.09 21.26
CA SER A 72 -5.20 -6.77 22.38
C SER A 72 -5.92 -6.35 23.67
N GLY A 73 -7.18 -5.91 23.58
CA GLY A 73 -7.98 -5.54 24.75
C GLY A 73 -8.51 -6.71 25.58
N HIS A 74 -8.53 -7.93 25.03
CA HIS A 74 -9.06 -9.11 25.71
C HIS A 74 -7.99 -9.92 26.45
N LEU A 75 -6.77 -10.03 25.89
CA LEU A 75 -5.67 -10.78 26.53
C LEU A 75 -5.13 -10.14 27.82
N ALA A 76 -5.36 -8.84 28.04
CA ALA A 76 -4.93 -8.14 29.25
C ALA A 76 -5.87 -8.36 30.45
N GLN A 77 -7.02 -9.01 30.26
CA GLN A 77 -8.04 -9.18 31.29
C GLN A 77 -7.88 -10.50 32.10
N ASP A 78 -7.05 -11.43 31.61
CA ASP A 78 -6.92 -12.77 32.19
C ASP A 78 -5.74 -12.93 33.17
N ILE A 79 -4.97 -11.87 33.44
CA ILE A 79 -3.93 -11.88 34.48
C ILE A 79 -4.52 -11.42 35.82
N ASN A 80 -4.99 -12.37 36.62
CA ASN A 80 -5.23 -12.14 38.04
C ASN A 80 -3.91 -11.75 38.72
N ALA A 81 -3.77 -10.47 39.06
CA ALA A 81 -2.61 -9.95 39.79
C ALA A 81 -2.67 -10.34 41.28
N GLU A 82 -2.67 -11.63 41.59
CA GLU A 82 -2.24 -12.09 42.93
C GLU A 82 -0.72 -12.06 42.95
N ILE A 83 -0.17 -10.87 43.19
CA ILE A 83 1.22 -10.72 43.60
C ILE A 83 1.22 -11.03 45.10
N PRO A 84 1.80 -12.15 45.57
CA PRO A 84 1.88 -12.41 46.98
C PRO A 84 2.75 -11.34 47.63
N HIS A 85 2.10 -10.43 48.37
CA HIS A 85 2.79 -9.46 49.20
C HIS A 85 3.68 -10.20 50.19
N ARG A 86 4.99 -10.01 50.02
CA ARG A 86 6.06 -10.42 50.92
C ARG A 86 5.65 -10.10 52.37
N ALA A 87 5.32 -11.13 53.14
CA ALA A 87 5.02 -11.00 54.55
C ALA A 87 6.21 -10.31 55.23
N LYS A 88 5.96 -9.14 55.82
CA LYS A 88 6.86 -8.55 56.81
C LYS A 88 6.96 -9.57 57.95
N LYS A 89 8.15 -10.11 58.15
CA LYS A 89 8.46 -10.90 59.34
C LYS A 89 8.65 -9.92 60.48
N ASP A 90 7.61 -9.73 61.27
CA ASP A 90 7.73 -9.15 62.61
C ASP A 90 8.27 -10.23 63.57
N ARG A 91 9.20 -9.79 64.43
CA ARG A 91 9.93 -10.49 65.51
C ARG A 91 11.25 -11.18 65.14
#